data_AF-A0A0R3DGU4-F1
#
_entry.id   AF-A0A0R3DGU4-F1
#
_cell.length_a   1.000
_cell.length_b   1.000
_cell.length_c   1.000
_cell.angle_alpha   90.00
_cell.angle_beta   90.00
_cell.angle_gamma   90.00
#
_symmetry.space_group_name_H-M   'P 1'
#
loop_
_entity.id
_entity.type
_entity.pdbx_description
1 polymer ?
#
loop_
_entity_poly.entity_id
_entity_poly.type
_entity_poly.pdbx_seq_one_letter_code
_entity_poly.pdbx_strand_id
1 'polypeptide(L)' 'MALYRVEALERNALGLHQTVDFHEYDAPDLPAALAAADTWLRAKDFGQTTVTEAQIMVGERIIAVKELGQSTWNDPS' A
#
# COMPACT_ATOMS: atom_id res chain seq x y z
N MET A 1 -6.28 -11.83 14.69
CA MET A 1 -5.45 -11.38 13.57
C MET A 1 -6.37 -11.17 12.39
N ALA A 2 -6.21 -10.05 11.69
CA ALA A 2 -6.92 -9.77 10.46
C ALA A 2 -5.95 -9.92 9.28
N LEU A 3 -6.47 -10.33 8.13
CA LEU A 3 -5.70 -10.40 6.90
C LEU A 3 -5.68 -9.00 6.26
N TYR A 4 -4.48 -8.47 6.08
CA TYR A 4 -4.23 -7.20 5.43
C TYR A 4 -3.64 -7.44 4.05
N ARG A 5 -3.92 -6.51 3.13
CA ARG A 5 -3.30 -6.47 1.81
C ARG A 5 -2.73 -5.10 1.56
N VAL A 6 -1.43 -5.01 1.27
CA VAL A 6 -0.83 -3.80 0.72
C VAL A 6 -0.78 -3.91 -0.80
N GLU A 7 -1.22 -2.86 -1.48
CA GLU A 7 -1.15 -2.72 -2.93
C GLU A 7 -0.21 -1.58 -3.30
N ALA A 8 0.64 -1.80 -4.29
CA ALA A 8 1.40 -0.78 -4.99
C ALA A 8 0.63 -0.40 -6.26
N LEU A 9 0.39 0.91 -6.45
CA LEU A 9 -0.44 1.46 -7.51
C LEU A 9 0.33 2.42 -8.42
N GLU A 10 0.10 2.31 -9.72
CA GLU A 10 0.51 3.31 -10.71
C GLU A 10 -0.69 4.05 -11.30
N ARG A 11 -0.46 5.28 -11.78
CA ARG A 11 -1.45 6.01 -12.59
C ARG A 11 -1.27 5.67 -14.06
N ASN A 12 -2.30 5.09 -14.66
CA ASN A 12 -2.30 4.81 -16.10
C ASN A 12 -2.50 6.09 -16.93
N ALA A 13 -2.45 5.95 -18.25
CA ALA A 13 -2.61 7.08 -19.19
C ALA A 13 -3.98 7.80 -19.09
N LEU A 14 -4.98 7.16 -18.47
CA LEU A 14 -6.30 7.73 -18.21
C LEU A 14 -6.40 8.40 -16.82
N GLY A 15 -5.31 8.41 -16.06
CA GLY A 15 -5.26 8.94 -14.70
C GLY A 15 -5.88 8.03 -13.64
N LEU A 16 -6.19 6.78 -13.97
CA LEU A 16 -6.78 5.80 -13.05
C LEU A 16 -5.68 5.01 -12.34
N HIS A 17 -5.92 4.64 -11.09
CA HIS A 17 -5.02 3.76 -10.33
C HIS A 17 -5.12 2.32 -10.83
N GLN A 18 -3.97 1.70 -11.04
CA GLN A 18 -3.81 0.30 -11.41
C GLN A 18 -2.84 -0.37 -10.44
N THR A 19 -3.25 -1.50 -9.87
CA THR A 19 -2.40 -2.33 -9.01
C THR A 19 -1.30 -2.99 -9.84
N VAL A 20 -0.04 -2.71 -9.51
CA VAL A 20 1.13 -3.31 -10.17
C VAL A 20 1.71 -4.49 -9.40
N ASP A 21 1.62 -4.46 -8.08
CA ASP A 21 2.07 -5.53 -7.18
C ASP A 21 1.28 -5.43 -5.88
N PHE A 22 1.17 -6.55 -5.17
CA PHE A 22 0.50 -6.59 -3.88
C PHE A 22 1.12 -7.65 -2.97
N HIS A 23 0.87 -7.50 -1.67
CA HIS A 23 1.27 -8.48 -0.68
C HIS A 23 0.22 -8.62 0.41
N GLU A 24 -0.14 -9.85 0.69
CA GLU A 24 -1.09 -10.22 1.75
C GLU A 24 -0.33 -10.77 2.95
N TYR A 25 -0.73 -10.32 4.14
CA TYR A 25 -0.07 -10.67 5.39
C TYR A 25 -1.04 -10.52 6.57
N ASP A 26 -0.85 -11.37 7.58
CA ASP A 26 -1.59 -11.24 8.84
C ASP A 26 -0.92 -10.21 9.76
N ALA A 27 -1.73 -9.38 10.40
CA ALA A 27 -1.26 -8.48 11.45
C ALA A 27 -2.22 -8.47 12.66
N PRO A 28 -1.67 -8.20 13.87
CA PRO A 28 -2.49 -8.10 15.08
C PRO A 28 -3.36 -6.84 15.11
N ASP A 29 -2.87 -5.74 14.54
CA ASP A 29 -3.51 -4.43 14.52
C ASP A 29 -3.05 -3.58 13.31
N LEU A 30 -3.67 -2.41 13.15
CA LEU A 30 -3.34 -1.47 12.07
C LEU A 30 -1.89 -0.98 12.12
N PRO A 31 -1.34 -0.49 13.26
CA PRO A 31 0.06 -0.06 13.33
C PRO A 31 1.06 -1.13 12.89
N ALA A 32 0.88 -2.38 13.32
CA ALA A 32 1.72 -3.50 12.87
C ALA A 32 1.57 -3.75 11.36
N ALA A 33 0.34 -3.60 10.83
CA ALA A 33 0.10 -3.73 9.41
C ALA A 33 0.79 -2.63 8.58
N LEU A 34 0.78 -1.39 9.04
CA LEU A 34 1.47 -0.27 8.40
C LEU A 34 2.99 -0.52 8.36
N ALA A 35 3.58 -0.99 9.47
CA ALA A 35 5.00 -1.29 9.55
C ALA A 35 5.42 -2.45 8.62
N ALA A 36 4.60 -3.49 8.51
CA ALA A 36 4.81 -4.60 7.58
C ALA A 36 4.74 -4.13 6.12
N ALA A 37 3.73 -3.31 5.78
CA ALA A 37 3.61 -2.70 4.45
C ALA A 37 4.85 -1.86 4.10
N ASP A 38 5.31 -0.99 5.00
CA ASP A 38 6.50 -0.17 4.78
C ASP A 38 7.76 -1.02 4.55
N THR A 39 7.90 -2.11 5.29
CA THR A 39 9.01 -3.05 5.12
C THR A 39 8.97 -3.70 3.73
N TRP A 40 7.78 -4.15 3.31
CA TRP A 40 7.58 -4.74 1.99
C TRP A 40 7.84 -3.73 0.85
N LEU A 41 7.30 -2.51 0.95
CA LEU A 41 7.49 -1.44 -0.04
C LEU A 41 8.98 -1.10 -0.22
N ARG A 42 9.75 -1.05 0.88
CA ARG A 42 11.20 -0.82 0.81
C ARG A 42 11.96 -2.00 0.22
N ALA A 43 11.56 -3.23 0.55
CA ALA A 43 12.21 -4.44 0.04
C ALA A 43 12.02 -4.64 -1.47
N LYS A 44 10.89 -4.17 -2.02
CA LYS A 44 10.59 -4.22 -3.45
C LYS A 44 11.32 -3.18 -4.29
N ASP A 45 11.98 -2.20 -3.65
CA ASP A 45 12.70 -1.11 -4.31
C ASP A 45 11.86 -0.43 -5.41
N PHE A 46 10.63 -0.01 -5.07
CA PHE A 46 9.75 0.73 -5.98
C PHE A 46 10.35 2.08 -6.48
N GLY A 47 11.58 2.43 -6.08
CA GLY A 47 12.32 3.60 -6.54
C GLY A 47 12.66 3.62 -8.04
N GLN A 48 12.50 2.51 -8.77
CA GLN A 48 12.66 2.44 -10.24
C GLN A 48 11.34 2.22 -11.00
N THR A 49 10.20 2.20 -10.31
CA THR A 49 8.89 1.91 -10.91
C THR A 49 8.02 3.16 -11.04
N THR A 50 7.05 3.12 -11.94
CA THR A 50 5.98 4.14 -12.15
C THR A 50 4.96 4.20 -11.01
N VAL A 51 5.20 3.49 -9.91
CA VAL A 51 4.31 3.42 -8.75
C VAL A 51 4.30 4.76 -8.05
N THR A 52 3.10 5.32 -7.90
CA THR A 52 2.88 6.63 -7.30
C THR A 52 2.27 6.54 -5.91
N GLU A 53 1.58 5.44 -5.60
CA GLU A 53 0.78 5.30 -4.40
C GLU A 53 0.82 3.86 -3.87
N ALA A 54 0.68 3.70 -2.56
CA ALA A 54 0.39 2.43 -1.92
C ALA A 54 -0.89 2.53 -1.09
N GLN A 55 -1.65 1.45 -1.04
CA GLN A 55 -2.88 1.37 -0.25
C GLN A 55 -2.86 0.11 0.61
N ILE A 56 -3.41 0.20 1.82
CA ILE A 56 -3.62 -0.97 2.67
C ILE A 56 -5.12 -1.23 2.77
N MET A 57 -5.48 -2.49 2.64
CA MET A 57 -6.86 -2.97 2.64
C MET A 57 -7.07 -4.06 3.67
N VAL A 58 -8.32 -4.16 4.16
CA VAL A 58 -8.84 -5.32 4.90
C VAL A 58 -10.11 -5.77 4.21
N GLY A 59 -10.09 -6.98 3.64
CA GLY A 59 -11.12 -7.39 2.69
C GLY A 59 -11.15 -6.43 1.49
N GLU A 60 -12.32 -5.84 1.21
CA GLU A 60 -12.52 -4.90 0.10
C GLU A 60 -12.41 -3.42 0.52
N ARG A 61 -12.09 -3.15 1.81
CA ARG A 61 -12.06 -1.79 2.34
C ARG A 61 -10.63 -1.26 2.41
N ILE A 62 -10.41 -0.09 1.80
CA ILE A 62 -9.19 0.70 1.99
C ILE A 62 -9.21 1.31 3.39
N ILE A 63 -8.11 1.15 4.13
CA ILE A 63 -7.96 1.63 5.51
C ILE A 63 -6.82 2.63 5.66
N ALA A 64 -5.86 2.65 4.73
CA ALA A 64 -4.76 3.62 4.72
C ALA A 64 -4.22 3.77 3.30
N VAL A 65 -3.75 4.97 2.98
CA VAL A 65 -3.14 5.32 1.69
C VAL A 65 -1.84 6.09 1.90
N LYS A 66 -0.87 5.92 1.01
CA LYS A 66 0.44 6.57 1.09
C LYS A 66 0.94 6.89 -0.30
N GLU A 67 1.22 8.16 -0.58
CA GLU A 67 1.97 8.54 -1.78
C GLU A 67 3.43 8.08 -1.64
N LEU A 68 3.93 7.36 -2.64
CA LEU A 68 5.31 6.91 -2.62
C LEU A 68 6.25 8.11 -2.79
N GLY A 69 7.16 8.28 -1.84
CA GLY A 69 7.98 9.49 -1.66
C GLY A 69 7.57 10.31 -0.44
N GLN A 70 6.37 10.09 0.10
CA GLN A 70 6.00 10.58 1.43
C GLN A 70 6.33 9.55 2.51
N SER A 71 6.53 10.04 3.74
CA SER A 71 6.87 9.18 4.87
C SER A 71 5.64 8.64 5.61
N THR A 72 4.46 9.20 5.39
CA THR A 72 3.30 9.02 6.27
C THR A 72 2.12 8.36 5.55
N TRP A 73 1.44 7.47 6.25
CA TRP A 73 0.14 6.91 5.84
C TRP A 73 -0.99 7.86 6.23
N ASN A 74 -1.94 8.06 5.34
CA ASN A 74 -3.13 8.87 5.52
C ASN A 74 -4.37 7.98 5.58
N ASP A 75 -5.37 8.42 6.32
CA ASP A 75 -6.69 7.78 6.31
C ASP A 75 -7.45 8.24 5.04
N PRO A 76 -8.08 7.32 4.27
CA PRO A 76 -8.83 7.67 3.06
C PRO A 76 -10.24 8.25 3.32
N SER A 77 -10.66 8.40 4.59
CA SER A 77 -12.00 8.89 4.99
C SER A 77 -12.20 10.40 4.94
#